data_AF-A0A930T2B7-F1
#
_entry.id   AF-A0A930T2B7-F1
#
_cell.length_a   1.000
_cell.length_b   1.000
_cell.length_c   1.000
_cell.angle_alpha   90.00
_cell.angle_beta   90.00
_cell.angle_gamma   90.00
#
_symmetry.space_group_name_H-M   'P 1'
#
loop_
_entity.id
_entity.type
_entity.pdbx_description
1 polymer ?
#
loop_
_entity_poly.entity_id
_entity_poly.type
_entity_poly.pdbx_seq_one_letter_code
_entity_poly.pdbx_strand_id
1 'polypeptide(L)' 'MNKPQLLDVIELLVDIPEFSLRKGEQGTILEDYEDGYFEVEFANKKGKTTALCTINQKNFMVVWCAETQKWITAITLS' A
#
# COMPACT_ATOMS: atom_id res chain seq x y z
N MET A 1 -6.19 -12.04 -7.05
CA MET A 1 -6.63 -10.83 -6.34
C MET A 1 -7.13 -9.84 -7.36
N ASN A 2 -8.16 -9.06 -7.04
CA ASN A 2 -8.60 -7.95 -7.89
C ASN A 2 -7.48 -6.90 -7.96
N LYS A 3 -7.45 -6.09 -9.03
CA LYS A 3 -6.51 -4.97 -9.16
C LYS A 3 -6.66 -4.04 -7.93
N PRO A 4 -5.57 -3.60 -7.29
CA PRO A 4 -5.64 -2.55 -6.26
C PRO A 4 -6.36 -1.31 -6.80
N GLN A 5 -7.14 -0.66 -5.95
CA GLN A 5 -7.93 0.51 -6.31
C GLN A 5 -7.51 1.74 -5.49
N LEU A 6 -7.96 2.91 -5.94
CA LEU A 6 -7.82 4.14 -5.17
C LEU A 6 -8.38 3.95 -3.76
N LEU A 7 -7.67 4.51 -2.78
CA LEU A 7 -7.99 4.48 -1.35
C LEU A 7 -7.84 3.10 -0.68
N ASP A 8 -7.44 2.05 -1.39
CA ASP A 8 -7.03 0.81 -0.73
C ASP A 8 -5.83 1.07 0.18
N VAL A 9 -5.79 0.38 1.32
CA VAL A 9 -4.61 0.37 2.19
C VAL A 9 -3.76 -0.82 1.83
N ILE A 10 -2.50 -0.53 1.52
CA ILE A 10 -1.48 -1.53 1.21
C ILE A 10 -0.56 -1.73 2.39
N GLU A 11 0.13 -2.86 2.40
CA GLU A 11 1.26 -3.14 3.26
C GLU A 11 2.48 -3.48 2.41
N LEU A 12 3.62 -2.86 2.71
CA LEU A 12 4.86 -3.10 1.98
C LEU A 12 5.39 -4.52 2.22
N LEU A 13 5.79 -5.19 1.13
CA LEU A 13 6.43 -6.51 1.16
C LEU A 13 7.97 -6.42 1.20
N VAL A 14 8.52 -5.23 0.94
CA VAL A 14 9.96 -4.94 0.86
C VAL A 14 10.26 -3.63 1.61
N ASP A 15 11.52 -3.43 2.01
CA ASP A 15 11.99 -2.12 2.45
C ASP A 15 12.14 -1.17 1.25
N ILE A 16 11.95 0.13 1.47
CA ILE A 16 12.21 1.19 0.48
C ILE A 16 13.08 2.27 1.17
N PRO A 17 14.40 2.05 1.24
CA PRO A 17 15.31 2.89 2.03
C PRO A 17 15.32 4.36 1.62
N GLU A 18 15.10 4.65 0.35
CA GLU A 18 15.10 6.02 -0.22
C GLU A 18 14.05 6.92 0.45
N PHE A 19 12.96 6.32 0.93
CA PHE A 19 11.86 7.01 1.63
C PHE A 19 11.82 6.70 3.12
N SER A 20 12.84 6.02 3.66
CA SER A 20 12.87 5.54 5.05
C SER A 20 11.69 4.64 5.44
N LEU A 21 11.12 3.92 4.47
CA LEU A 21 10.00 3.01 4.67
C LEU A 21 10.50 1.58 4.87
N ARG A 22 9.90 0.86 5.82
CA ARG A 22 10.19 -0.55 6.06
C ARG A 22 9.07 -1.48 5.59
N LYS A 23 9.42 -2.72 5.30
CA LYS A 23 8.48 -3.83 5.12
C LYS A 23 7.49 -3.86 6.28
N GLY A 24 6.21 -4.05 5.96
CA GLY A 24 5.11 -4.06 6.92
C GLY A 24 4.51 -2.68 7.20
N GLU A 25 5.11 -1.58 6.71
CA GLU A 25 4.47 -0.28 6.78
C GLU A 25 3.27 -0.20 5.84
N GLN A 26 2.25 0.51 6.31
CA GLN A 26 0.97 0.66 5.62
C GLN A 26 0.82 2.05 5.03
N GLY A 27 0.31 2.09 3.80
CA GLY A 27 0.06 3.32 3.05
C GLY A 27 -1.23 3.23 2.26
N THR A 28 -1.72 4.37 1.79
CA THR A 28 -2.98 4.48 1.04
C THR A 28 -2.69 4.78 -0.42
N ILE A 29 -3.33 4.06 -1.35
CA ILE A 29 -3.21 4.35 -2.78
C ILE A 29 -3.93 5.66 -3.10
N LEU A 30 -3.23 6.60 -3.73
CA LEU A 30 -3.77 7.89 -4.19
C LEU A 30 -3.92 7.98 -5.71
N GLU A 31 -3.12 7.23 -6.47
CA GLU A 31 -3.17 7.21 -7.94
C GLU A 31 -2.80 5.83 -8.49
N ASP A 32 -3.42 5.45 -9.61
CA ASP A 32 -3.19 4.22 -10.37
C ASP A 32 -2.52 4.58 -11.70
N TYR A 33 -1.20 4.44 -11.76
CA TYR A 33 -0.43 4.67 -12.98
C TYR A 33 -0.39 3.43 -13.87
N GLU A 34 0.18 3.59 -15.07
CA GLU A 34 0.38 2.49 -16.00
C GLU A 34 1.38 1.44 -15.47
N ASP A 35 1.37 0.25 -16.07
CA ASP A 35 2.31 -0.85 -15.79
C ASP A 35 2.35 -1.34 -14.33
N GLY A 36 1.24 -1.17 -13.60
CA GLY A 36 1.08 -1.66 -12.23
C GLY A 36 1.87 -0.85 -11.20
N TYR A 37 2.15 0.41 -11.49
CA TYR A 37 2.69 1.37 -10.53
C TYR A 37 1.58 2.18 -9.90
N PHE A 38 1.68 2.44 -8.60
CA PHE A 38 0.69 3.19 -7.84
C PHE A 38 1.38 4.29 -7.05
N GLU A 39 0.77 5.47 -6.96
CA GLU A 39 1.18 6.46 -5.98
C GLU A 39 0.58 6.09 -4.62
N VAL A 40 1.43 6.00 -3.60
CA VAL A 40 1.05 5.61 -2.25
C VAL A 40 1.49 6.67 -1.26
N GLU A 41 0.56 7.16 -0.46
CA GLU A 41 0.82 8.03 0.68
C GLU A 41 1.06 7.20 1.95
N PHE A 42 2.13 7.50 2.66
CA PHE A 42 2.38 7.03 4.02
C PHE A 42 2.20 8.19 4.99
N ALA A 43 1.41 7.97 6.04
CA ALA A 43 1.17 8.96 7.08
C ALA A 43 1.46 8.40 8.46
N ASN A 44 1.96 9.24 9.36
CA ASN A 44 2.15 8.87 10.74
C ASN A 44 0.81 8.84 11.52
N LYS A 45 0.86 8.41 12.79
CA LYS A 45 -0.32 8.32 13.68
C LYS A 45 -1.07 9.64 13.92
N LYS A 46 -0.51 10.78 13.53
CA LYS A 46 -1.16 12.10 13.61
C LYS A 46 -1.83 12.51 12.28
N GLY A 47 -1.84 11.63 11.28
CA GLY A 47 -2.36 11.91 9.94
C GLY A 47 -1.44 12.82 9.11
N LYS A 48 -0.18 13.01 9.50
CA LYS A 48 0.77 13.79 8.71
C LYS A 48 1.49 12.86 7.74
N THR A 49 1.46 13.21 6.46
CA THR A 49 2.25 12.59 5.39
C THR A 49 3.73 12.57 5.75
N THR A 50 4.34 11.39 5.69
CA THR A 50 5.77 11.16 5.90
C THR A 50 6.48 10.74 4.62
N ALA A 51 5.77 10.12 3.68
CA ALA A 51 6.29 9.79 2.35
C ALA A 51 5.17 9.76 1.31
N LEU A 52 5.53 10.04 0.06
CA LEU A 52 4.70 9.85 -1.12
C LEU A 52 5.57 9.13 -2.15
N CYS A 53 5.15 7.94 -2.57
CA CYS A 53 6.02 7.02 -3.31
C CYS A 53 5.29 6.37 -4.48
N THR A 54 5.95 6.24 -5.62
CA THR A 54 5.49 5.40 -6.73
C THR A 54 5.98 3.97 -6.53
N ILE A 55 5.07 3.01 -6.35
CA ILE A 55 5.40 1.64 -5.97
C ILE A 55 4.78 0.65 -6.95
N ASN A 56 5.58 -0.29 -7.44
CA ASN A 56 5.06 -1.38 -8.27
C ASN A 56 4.26 -2.38 -7.40
N GLN A 57 3.12 -2.85 -7.90
CA GLN A 57 2.22 -3.78 -7.21
C GLN A 57 2.92 -5.01 -6.62
N LYS A 58 4.00 -5.51 -7.25
CA LYS A 58 4.74 -6.67 -6.74
C LYS A 58 5.38 -6.45 -5.35
N ASN A 59 5.53 -5.19 -4.94
CA ASN A 59 6.20 -4.79 -3.70
C ASN A 59 5.23 -4.52 -2.54
N PHE A 60 3.93 -4.69 -2.73
CA PHE A 60 2.94 -4.52 -1.68
C PHE A 60 1.80 -5.54 -1.80
N MET A 61 0.98 -5.63 -0.76
CA MET A 61 -0.32 -6.30 -0.84
C MET A 61 -1.42 -5.41 -0.27
N VAL A 62 -2.64 -5.54 -0.77
CA VAL A 62 -3.80 -4.85 -0.19
C VAL A 62 -4.20 -5.55 1.11
N VAL A 63 -4.29 -4.80 2.20
CA VAL A 63 -4.71 -5.27 3.52
C VAL A 63 -6.08 -4.73 3.93
N TRP A 64 -6.53 -3.64 3.32
CA TRP A 64 -7.89 -3.14 3.45
C TRP A 64 -8.41 -2.65 2.10
N CYS A 65 -9.61 -3.07 1.74
CA CYS A 65 -10.24 -2.76 0.47
C CYS A 65 -11.27 -1.64 0.64
N ALA A 66 -11.11 -0.55 -0.11
CA ALA A 66 -11.98 0.63 -0.06
C ALA A 66 -13.39 0.34 -0.58
N GLU A 67 -13.48 -0.39 -1.70
CA GLU A 67 -14.76 -0.74 -2.32
C GLU A 67 -15.66 -1.54 -1.37
N THR A 68 -15.07 -2.50 -0.65
CA THR A 68 -15.82 -3.39 0.25
C THR A 68 -15.80 -2.97 1.71
N GLN A 69 -14.98 -1.96 2.06
CA GLN A 69 -14.72 -1.48 3.41
C GLN A 69 -14.31 -2.59 4.39
N LYS A 70 -13.51 -3.55 3.93
CA LYS A 70 -13.11 -4.74 4.70
C LYS A 70 -11.61 -4.93 4.72
N TRP A 71 -11.12 -5.39 5.86
CA TRP A 71 -9.77 -5.94 5.99
C TRP A 71 -9.68 -7.26 5.24
N ILE A 72 -8.62 -7.40 4.45
CA ILE A 72 -8.27 -8.63 3.75
C ILE A 72 -7.33 -9.41 4.68
N THR A 73 -7.79 -10.57 5.13
CA THR A 73 -6.91 -11.47 5.89
C THR A 73 -6.03 -12.21 4.90
N ALA A 74 -4.71 -12.00 4.98
CA ALA A 74 -3.78 -12.92 4.35
C ALA A 74 -3.98 -14.28 5.02
N ILE A 75 -4.55 -15.26 4.30
CA ILE A 75 -4.47 -16.64 4.73
C ILE A 75 -2.99 -16.99 4.60
N THR A 76 -2.27 -17.00 5.73
CA THR A 76 -0.92 -17.53 5.79
C THR A 76 -1.01 -18.99 5.35
N LEU A 77 -0.53 -19.30 4.15
CA LEU A 77 -0.21 -20.68 3.81
C LEU A 77 0.97 -21.06 4.70
N SER A 78 0.66 -21.79 5.77
CA SER A 78 1.63 -22.46 6.65
C SER A 78 2.41 -23.52 5.88
#